data_AF-A0A382Z281-F1
#
_entry.id   AF-A0A382Z281-F1
#
_cell.length_a   1.000
_cell.length_b   1.000
_cell.length_c   1.000
_cell.angle_alpha   90.00
_cell.angle_beta   90.00
_cell.angle_gamma   90.00
#
_symmetry.space_group_name_H-M   'P 1'
#
loop_
_entity.id
_entity.type
_entity.pdbx_description
1 polymer ?
#
loop_
_entity_poly.entity_id
_entity_poly.type
_entity_poly.pdbx_seq_one_letter_code
_entity_poly.pdbx_strand_id
1 'polypeptide(L)' 'QGNDLIPGYTIKLENAYPIQVGAIELSSEADGLMEVSITWEYDNFRSVGLVDGFGDLLGHMLGIGKDTLSTFKRLF' A
#
# COMPACT_ATOMS: atom_id res chain seq x y z
N GLN A 1 -11.08 14.33 5.69
CA GLN A 1 -9.90 13.67 6.27
C GLN A 1 -9.60 12.48 5.39
N GLY A 2 -8.56 12.55 4.56
CA GLY A 2 -8.09 11.38 3.81
C GLY A 2 -7.41 10.45 4.81
N ASN A 3 -7.86 9.21 4.88
CA ASN A 3 -7.18 8.17 5.64
C ASN A 3 -5.85 7.92 4.91
N ASP A 4 -4.76 8.48 5.42
CA ASP A 4 -3.43 8.28 4.86
C ASP A 4 -3.01 6.86 5.25
N LEU A 5 -3.51 5.89 4.46
CA LEU A 5 -3.18 4.48 4.59
C LEU A 5 -1.75 4.32 4.11
N ILE A 6 -0.79 4.52 5.01
CA ILE A 6 0.61 4.17 4.77
C ILE A 6 0.65 2.64 4.66
N PRO A 7 0.87 2.07 3.46
CA PRO A 7 0.84 0.63 3.29
C PRO A 7 2.09 0.04 3.91
N GLY A 8 1.94 -0.69 5.02
CA GLY A 8 3.06 -1.32 5.74
C GLY A 8 3.85 -2.33 4.92
N TYR A 9 3.29 -2.81 3.79
CA TYR A 9 3.97 -3.62 2.81
C TYR A 9 3.27 -3.48 1.46
N THR A 10 4.00 -3.05 0.42
CA THR A 10 3.50 -3.03 -0.97
C THR A 10 4.39 -3.91 -1.83
N ILE A 11 3.78 -4.65 -2.76
CA ILE A 11 4.50 -5.35 -3.82
C ILE A 11 4.18 -4.65 -5.14
N LYS A 12 5.21 -4.32 -5.91
CA LYS A 12 5.07 -3.88 -7.29
C LYS A 12 5.60 -4.96 -8.21
N LEU A 13 4.74 -5.44 -9.10
CA LEU A 13 5.12 -6.36 -10.17
C LEU A 13 5.77 -5.55 -11.30
N GLU A 14 6.91 -6.02 -11.82
CA GLU A 14 7.62 -5.40 -12.93
C GLU A 14 7.24 -6.10 -14.24
N ASN A 15 6.89 -5.30 -15.25
CA ASN A 15 6.46 -5.77 -16.59
C ASN A 15 5.34 -6.81 -16.57
N ALA A 16 4.36 -6.68 -15.66
CA ALA A 16 3.25 -7.63 -15.61
C ALA A 16 2.33 -7.48 -16.82
N TYR A 17 1.96 -8.60 -17.44
CA TYR A 17 0.99 -8.68 -18.52
C TYR A 17 -0.02 -9.83 -18.29
N PRO A 18 -1.27 -9.68 -18.74
CA PRO A 18 -2.27 -10.72 -18.58
C PRO A 18 -2.02 -11.87 -19.55
N ILE A 19 -2.08 -13.11 -19.06
CA ILE A 19 -1.89 -14.33 -19.87
C ILE A 19 -3.18 -15.10 -20.09
N GLN A 20 -4.13 -15.01 -19.15
CA GLN A 20 -5.37 -15.74 -19.22
C GLN A 20 -6.49 -14.94 -18.58
N VAL A 21 -7.65 -14.94 -19.24
CA VAL A 21 -8.92 -14.46 -18.70
C VAL A 21 -9.79 -15.67 -18.44
N GLY A 22 -10.31 -15.78 -17.21
CA GLY A 22 -11.24 -16.83 -16.82
C GLY A 22 -12.55 -16.74 -17.61
N ALA A 23 -13.19 -17.89 -17.80
CA ALA A 23 -14.50 -17.93 -18.45
C ALA A 23 -15.52 -17.16 -17.59
N ILE A 24 -16.29 -16.29 -18.24
CA ILE A 24 -17.39 -15.58 -17.59
C ILE A 24 -18.64 -16.43 -17.77
N GLU A 25 -19.14 -16.98 -16.67
CA GLU A 25 -20.40 -17.73 -16.67
C GLU A 25 -21.56 -16.75 -16.44
N LEU A 26 -22.44 -16.63 -17.44
CA LEU A 26 -23.65 -15.82 -17.35
C LEU A 26 -24.83 -16.75 -17.11
N SER A 27 -25.49 -16.60 -15.97
CA SER A 27 -26.70 -17.34 -15.64
C SER A 27 -27.80 -16.38 -15.19
N SER A 28 -29.01 -16.59 -15.70
CA SER A 28 -30.20 -15.82 -15.30
C SER A 28 -30.70 -16.16 -13.90
N GLU A 29 -30.21 -17.24 -13.30
CA GLU A 29 -30.54 -17.69 -11.95
C GLU A 29 -29.41 -17.42 -10.94
N ALA A 30 -28.26 -16.91 -11.41
CA ALA A 30 -27.14 -16.57 -10.55
C ALA A 30 -27.41 -15.24 -9.83
N ASP A 31 -27.79 -15.33 -8.55
CA ASP A 31 -27.81 -14.18 -7.65
C ASP A 31 -26.40 -13.93 -7.09
N GLY A 32 -25.78 -12.81 -7.46
CA GLY A 32 -24.43 -12.45 -7.00
C GLY A 32 -23.74 -11.39 -7.85
N LEU A 33 -22.54 -10.99 -7.44
CA LEU A 33 -21.66 -10.14 -8.25
C LEU A 33 -20.95 -11.01 -9.30
N MET A 34 -20.88 -10.53 -10.54
CA MET A 34 -20.11 -11.18 -11.60
C MET A 34 -18.62 -11.09 -11.29
N GLU A 35 -17.96 -12.23 -11.10
CA GLU A 35 -16.52 -12.32 -10.86
C GLU A 35 -15.77 -12.66 -12.15
N VAL A 36 -14.67 -11.94 -12.41
CA VAL A 36 -13.79 -12.19 -13.56
C VAL A 36 -12.37 -12.38 -13.04
N SER A 37 -11.88 -13.62 -13.12
CA SER A 37 -10.52 -13.96 -12.73
C SER A 37 -9.57 -13.71 -13.89
N ILE A 38 -8.51 -12.92 -13.65
CA ILE A 38 -7.45 -12.66 -14.64
C ILE A 38 -6.12 -13.15 -14.06
N THR A 39 -5.43 -14.00 -14.82
CA THR A 39 -4.10 -14.48 -14.48
C THR A 39 -3.06 -13.59 -15.15
N TRP A 40 -2.11 -13.10 -14.36
CA TRP A 40 -1.03 -12.24 -14.80
C TRP A 40 0.31 -12.97 -14.70
N GLU A 41 1.14 -12.81 -15.72
CA GLU A 41 2.55 -13.17 -15.68
C GLU A 41 3.37 -11.89 -15.44
N TYR A 42 4.48 -12.02 -14.73
CA TYR A 42 5.37 -10.92 -14.40
C TYR A 42 6.81 -11.42 -14.43
N ASP A 43 7.74 -10.56 -14.83
CA ASP A 43 9.15 -10.93 -14.91
C ASP A 43 9.81 -10.94 -13.53
N ASN A 44 9.45 -9.98 -12.69
CA ASN A 44 9.99 -9.83 -11.34
C ASN A 44 9.00 -9.10 -10.43
N PHE A 45 9.21 -9.20 -9.11
CA PHE A 45 8.47 -8.39 -8.13
C PHE A 45 9.45 -7.64 -7.22
N ARG A 46 9.08 -6.43 -6.84
CA ARG A 46 9.81 -5.64 -5.85
C ARG A 46 8.93 -5.26 -4.68
N SER A 47 9.48 -5.34 -3.47
CA SER A 47 8.83 -4.77 -2.29
C SER A 47 9.09 -3.26 -2.25
N VAL A 48 8.01 -2.49 -2.23
CA VAL A 48 8.03 -1.03 -2.08
C VAL A 48 7.27 -0.76 -0.79
N GLY A 49 7.79 0.02 0.15
CA GLY A 49 6.97 0.47 1.30
C GLY A 49 7.60 0.36 2.68
N LEU A 50 8.57 -0.53 2.93
CA LEU A 50 9.24 -0.52 4.24
C LEU A 50 10.18 0.68 4.40
N VAL A 51 10.86 1.11 3.34
CA VAL A 51 11.87 2.19 3.42
C VAL A 51 11.20 3.56 3.49
N ASP A 52 10.18 3.80 2.67
CA ASP A 52 9.47 5.08 2.63
C ASP A 52 8.64 5.30 3.91
N GLY A 53 7.93 4.28 4.40
CA GLY A 53 7.15 4.37 5.64
C GLY A 53 8.01 4.55 6.89
N PHE A 54 9.23 3.98 6.94
CA PHE A 54 10.15 4.19 8.07
C PHE A 54 10.77 5.59 8.05
N GLY A 55 11.05 6.14 6.87
CA GLY A 55 11.54 7.51 6.71
C GLY A 55 10.55 8.54 7.25
N ASP A 56 9.27 8.38 6.94
CA ASP A 56 8.21 9.28 7.41
C ASP A 56 7.99 9.18 8.94
N LEU A 57 8.03 7.96 9.50
CA LEU A 57 7.93 7.75 10.95
C LEU A 57 9.12 8.33 11.71
N LEU A 58 10.35 8.14 11.21
CA LEU A 58 11.54 8.73 11.80
C LEU A 58 11.52 10.26 11.71
N GLY A 59 11.11 10.81 10.57
CA GLY A 59 10.94 12.26 10.38
C GLY A 59 9.94 12.86 11.37
N HIS A 60 8.82 12.19 11.59
CA HIS A 60 7.80 12.61 12.56
C HIS A 60 8.30 12.52 14.02
N MET A 61 9.00 11.44 14.41
CA MET A 61 9.61 11.34 15.75
C MET A 61 10.70 12.38 15.99
N LEU A 62 11.54 12.67 15.00
CA LEU A 62 12.57 13.71 15.09
C LEU A 62 11.97 15.11 15.25
N GLY A 63 10.81 15.38 14.65
CA GLY A 63 10.04 16.61 14.86
C GLY A 63 9.54 16.75 16.30
N ILE A 64 8.87 15.71 16.81
CA ILE A 64 8.33 15.69 18.18
C ILE A 64 9.44 15.87 19.23
N GLY A 65 10.61 15.24 19.02
CA GLY A 65 11.75 15.38 19.93
C GLY A 65 12.29 16.82 20.02
N LYS A 66 12.33 17.56 18.91
CA LYS A 66 12.79 18.96 18.91
C LYS A 66 11.78 19.89 19.58
N ASP A 67 10.50 19.67 19.34
CA ASP A 67 9.44 20.53 19.88
C ASP A 67 9.26 20.33 21.40
N THR A 68 9.39 19.09 21.88
CA THR A 68 9.38 18.79 23.32
C THR A 68 10.61 19.35 24.03
N LEU A 69 11.82 19.17 23.48
CA LEU A 69 13.04 19.73 24.07
C LEU A 69 13.07 21.26 24.09
N SER A 70 12.54 21.91 23.04
CA SER A 70 12.46 23.38 22.99
C SER A 70 11.48 23.94 24.02
N THR A 71 10.39 23.22 24.28
CA THR A 71 9.40 23.55 25.31
C THR A 71 9.97 23.34 26.71
N PHE A 72 10.70 22.25 26.96
CA PHE A 72 11.41 22.03 28.24
C PHE A 72 12.45 23.12 28.53
N LYS A 73 13.26 23.50 27.54
CA LYS A 73 14.26 24.59 27.68
C LYS A 73 13.62 25.98 27.87
N ARG A 74 12.35 26.14 27.54
CA ARG A 74 11.61 27.39 27.74
C ARG A 74 10.90 27.43 29.10
N LEU A 75 10.67 26.28 29.73
CA LEU A 75 9.99 26.13 31.01
C LEU A 75 10.96 26.03 32.21
N PHE A 76 12.21 25.63 31.98
CA PHE A 76 13.32 25.61 32.95
C PHE A 76 14.46 26.51 32.48
#